data_AF-Q5BVJ3-F1
#
_entry.id   AF-Q5BVJ3-F1
#
_cell.length_a   1.000
_cell.length_b   1.000
_cell.length_c   1.000
_cell.angle_alpha   90.00
_cell.angle_beta   90.00
_cell.angle_gamma   90.00
#
_symmetry.space_group_name_H-M   'P 1'
#
loop_
_entity.id
_entity.type
_entity.pdbx_description
1 polymer ?
#
loop_
_entity_poly.entity_id
_entity_poly.type
_entity_poly.pdbx_seq_one_letter_code
_entity_poly.pdbx_strand_id
1 'polypeptide(L)'
;TDDIGESDNVDMDHLDEERGTSARIPDQSDLDRQSERERAKAAELEWSRRSQVVKRSLPRPSAVNHTILRNVPGSTNQPLQQDASMTDLQKAEELIKQEMVTMMHYDNLNNPPPNQLLDAAKQTNPSSGGSGVAPASQQRRYLQQLKATHESFLKDCPYEQFVPDDLKLAEELLEEEMHVVRNGMGHGELSAEAYAKVWHECLSQVLYLPAHRRYTRANLVTKRDRNESHEKTLDQLRPLRAEEAKRAAELEKKLKILVG
;
A
#
# COMPACT_ATOMS: atom_id res chain seq x y z
N THR A 1 21.20 -45.51 7.59
CA THR A 1 20.83 -45.18 8.98
C THR A 1 21.03 -43.69 9.16
N ASP A 2 20.03 -42.82 9.08
CA ASP A 2 18.59 -42.94 8.86
C ASP A 2 18.14 -41.64 8.19
N ASP A 3 17.24 -41.76 7.21
CA ASP A 3 16.62 -40.67 6.46
C ASP A 3 15.33 -40.27 7.20
N ILE A 4 15.22 -39.02 7.62
CA ILE A 4 14.10 -38.53 8.44
C ILE A 4 12.98 -38.09 7.51
N GLY A 5 11.94 -38.93 7.46
CA GLY A 5 10.75 -38.75 6.63
C GLY A 5 9.99 -37.46 6.92
N GLU A 6 9.77 -36.70 5.85
CA GLU A 6 8.87 -35.57 5.75
C GLU A 6 7.43 -36.10 5.75
N SER A 7 6.70 -35.83 6.84
CA SER A 7 5.30 -36.22 6.99
C SER A 7 4.42 -35.32 6.14
N ASP A 8 4.18 -35.76 4.91
CA ASP A 8 3.19 -35.19 4.00
C ASP A 8 1.80 -35.46 4.61
N ASN A 9 1.18 -34.42 5.17
CA ASN A 9 -0.13 -34.51 5.80
C ASN A 9 -1.19 -34.47 4.70
N VAL A 10 -1.34 -35.60 4.00
CA VAL A 10 -2.36 -35.80 2.98
C VAL A 10 -3.71 -35.84 3.68
N ASP A 11 -4.55 -34.85 3.38
CA ASP A 11 -5.93 -34.74 3.84
C ASP A 11 -6.73 -35.97 3.33
N MET A 12 -6.74 -37.01 4.15
CA MET A 12 -7.30 -38.36 3.93
C MET A 12 -8.83 -38.36 4.05
N ASP A 13 -9.50 -37.34 3.54
CA ASP A 13 -10.94 -37.13 3.69
C ASP A 13 -11.68 -37.20 2.35
N HIS A 14 -11.00 -37.60 1.27
CA HIS A 14 -11.53 -37.54 -0.09
C HIS A 14 -11.62 -38.87 -0.86
N LEU A 15 -11.33 -40.02 -0.22
CA LEU A 15 -11.16 -41.30 -0.93
C LEU A 15 -12.09 -42.45 -0.52
N ASP A 16 -13.21 -42.20 0.17
CA ASP A 16 -14.09 -43.29 0.63
C ASP A 16 -15.59 -43.15 0.27
N GLU A 17 -15.94 -42.66 -0.93
CA GLU A 17 -17.37 -42.54 -1.32
C GLU A 17 -17.76 -43.01 -2.73
N GLU A 18 -17.01 -43.91 -3.36
CA GLU A 18 -17.47 -44.57 -4.62
C GLU A 18 -17.81 -46.05 -4.43
N ARG A 19 -18.63 -46.40 -3.43
CA ARG A 19 -19.26 -47.73 -3.34
C ARG A 19 -20.70 -47.67 -2.82
N GLY A 20 -21.61 -47.22 -3.67
CA GLY A 20 -23.04 -47.42 -3.48
C GLY A 20 -23.87 -46.73 -4.56
N THR A 21 -24.72 -47.47 -5.28
CA THR A 21 -25.65 -46.95 -6.31
C THR A 21 -26.86 -46.22 -5.71
N SER A 22 -26.78 -45.77 -4.45
CA SER A 22 -27.80 -44.94 -3.81
C SER A 22 -27.37 -43.50 -3.93
N ALA A 23 -28.16 -42.64 -4.57
CA ALA A 23 -27.90 -41.21 -4.60
C ALA A 23 -27.77 -40.68 -3.16
N ARG A 24 -26.55 -40.35 -2.74
CA ARG A 24 -26.26 -39.80 -1.41
C ARG A 24 -26.91 -38.42 -1.36
N ILE A 25 -28.00 -38.29 -0.60
CA ILE A 25 -28.62 -37.00 -0.32
C ILE A 25 -27.68 -36.28 0.64
N PRO A 26 -27.10 -35.12 0.27
CA PRO A 26 -26.22 -34.36 1.16
C PRO A 26 -26.96 -34.02 2.44
N ASP A 27 -26.32 -34.27 3.59
CA ASP A 27 -26.89 -33.82 4.86
C ASP A 27 -26.64 -32.32 5.07
N GLN A 28 -27.21 -31.75 6.13
CA GLN A 28 -27.07 -30.32 6.42
C GLN A 28 -25.60 -29.92 6.65
N SER A 29 -24.78 -30.83 7.20
CA SER A 29 -23.37 -30.57 7.46
C SER A 29 -22.53 -30.60 6.19
N ASP A 30 -22.88 -31.45 5.22
CA ASP A 30 -22.28 -31.50 3.89
C ASP A 30 -22.54 -30.21 3.10
N LEU A 31 -23.77 -29.69 3.17
CA LEU A 31 -24.15 -28.41 2.55
C LEU A 31 -23.43 -27.22 3.19
N ASP A 32 -23.31 -27.22 4.52
CA ASP A 32 -22.59 -26.17 5.26
C ASP A 32 -21.09 -26.19 4.92
N ARG A 33 -20.45 -27.38 4.87
CA ARG A 33 -19.04 -27.55 4.47
C ARG A 33 -18.81 -27.10 3.03
N GLN A 34 -19.74 -27.36 2.12
CA GLN A 34 -19.66 -26.89 0.74
C GLN A 34 -19.79 -25.36 0.66
N SER A 35 -20.77 -24.78 1.35
CA SER A 35 -20.95 -23.32 1.42
C SER A 35 -19.72 -22.61 1.98
N GLU A 36 -19.11 -23.17 3.02
CA GLU A 36 -17.88 -22.64 3.61
C GLU A 36 -16.71 -22.71 2.64
N ARG A 37 -16.53 -23.84 1.93
CA ARG A 37 -15.50 -23.98 0.89
C ARG A 37 -15.69 -22.97 -0.24
N GLU A 38 -16.93 -22.75 -0.69
CA GLU A 38 -17.25 -21.77 -1.73
C GLU A 38 -16.98 -20.33 -1.26
N ARG A 39 -17.37 -19.98 -0.02
CA ARG A 39 -17.03 -18.69 0.59
C ARG A 39 -15.53 -18.48 0.73
N ALA A 40 -14.81 -19.51 1.17
CA ALA A 40 -13.36 -19.46 1.34
C ALA A 40 -12.66 -19.24 -0.02
N LYS A 41 -13.08 -19.98 -1.05
CA LYS A 41 -12.58 -19.80 -2.43
C LYS A 41 -12.89 -18.40 -2.97
N ALA A 42 -14.10 -17.89 -2.75
CA ALA A 42 -14.46 -16.54 -3.17
C ALA A 42 -13.62 -15.47 -2.46
N ALA A 43 -13.39 -15.63 -1.15
CA ALA A 43 -12.55 -14.74 -0.37
C ALA A 43 -11.08 -14.79 -0.81
N GLU A 44 -10.56 -15.96 -1.15
CA GLU A 44 -9.19 -16.12 -1.66
C GLU A 44 -9.03 -15.49 -3.05
N LEU A 45 -10.01 -15.67 -3.95
CA LEU A 45 -10.03 -15.02 -5.25
C LEU A 45 -10.08 -13.49 -5.11
N GLU A 46 -10.92 -12.97 -4.21
CA GLU A 46 -10.98 -11.54 -3.92
C GLU A 46 -9.64 -11.05 -3.34
N TRP A 47 -9.04 -11.81 -2.42
CA TRP A 47 -7.74 -11.50 -1.83
C TRP A 47 -6.62 -11.47 -2.86
N SER A 48 -6.63 -12.42 -3.81
CA SER A 48 -5.64 -12.50 -4.89
C SER A 48 -5.66 -11.25 -5.79
N ARG A 49 -6.84 -10.66 -5.98
CA ARG A 49 -7.08 -9.43 -6.77
C ARG A 49 -6.71 -8.15 -6.01
N ARG A 50 -6.48 -8.22 -4.70
CA ARG A 50 -6.02 -7.05 -3.93
C ARG A 50 -4.63 -6.63 -4.37
N SER A 51 -4.31 -5.36 -4.12
CA SER A 51 -3.01 -4.79 -4.47
C SER A 51 -1.86 -5.56 -3.80
N GLN A 52 -0.71 -5.59 -4.47
CA GLN A 52 0.53 -6.18 -3.93
C GLN A 52 0.87 -5.63 -2.54
N VAL A 53 0.62 -4.33 -2.32
CA VAL A 53 0.87 -3.62 -1.05
C VAL A 53 -0.02 -4.15 0.07
N VAL A 54 -1.29 -4.44 -0.21
CA VAL A 54 -2.23 -5.06 0.75
C VAL A 54 -1.83 -6.51 1.03
N LYS A 55 -1.57 -7.31 -0.01
CA LYS A 55 -1.19 -8.73 0.14
C LYS A 55 0.09 -8.92 0.95
N ARG A 56 1.06 -8.00 0.83
CA ARG A 56 2.35 -8.04 1.53
C ARG A 56 2.33 -7.33 2.89
N SER A 57 1.18 -6.82 3.34
CA SER A 57 1.05 -6.07 4.60
C SER A 57 2.05 -4.93 4.74
N LEU A 58 2.39 -4.28 3.63
CA LEU A 58 3.35 -3.18 3.63
C LEU A 58 2.72 -1.92 4.26
N PRO A 59 3.53 -1.01 4.84
CA PRO A 59 3.03 0.26 5.35
C PRO A 59 2.32 1.08 4.27
N ARG A 60 1.12 1.57 4.59
CA ARG A 60 0.28 2.38 3.69
C ARG A 60 -0.05 3.74 4.32
N PRO A 61 -0.20 4.80 3.51
CA PRO A 61 -0.64 6.09 4.02
C PRO A 61 -2.11 6.03 4.47
N SER A 62 -2.38 6.52 5.68
CA SER A 62 -3.74 6.64 6.22
C SER A 62 -4.54 7.78 5.56
N ALA A 63 -3.84 8.83 5.09
CA ALA A 63 -4.42 9.95 4.35
C ALA A 63 -3.91 9.97 2.90
N VAL A 64 -4.82 10.05 1.95
CA VAL A 64 -4.51 10.12 0.52
C VAL A 64 -4.18 11.56 0.12
N ASN A 65 -3.09 11.75 -0.61
CA ASN A 65 -2.66 13.08 -1.05
C ASN A 65 -3.13 13.36 -2.49
N HIS A 66 -4.02 14.33 -2.65
CA HIS A 66 -4.53 14.76 -3.96
C HIS A 66 -3.68 15.85 -4.63
N THR A 67 -2.69 16.43 -3.95
CA THR A 67 -1.87 17.54 -4.49
C THR A 67 -0.91 17.12 -5.61
N ILE A 68 -0.78 15.80 -5.85
CA ILE A 68 0.01 15.26 -6.96
C ILE A 68 -0.70 15.41 -8.30
N LEU A 69 -2.04 15.53 -8.29
CA LEU A 69 -2.85 15.69 -9.49
C LEU A 69 -2.85 17.16 -9.87
N ARG A 70 -2.62 17.45 -11.15
CA ARG A 70 -2.78 18.81 -11.69
C ARG A 70 -4.27 19.22 -11.66
N ASN A 71 -5.14 18.25 -11.92
CA ASN A 71 -6.58 18.41 -11.93
C ASN A 71 -7.18 17.40 -10.94
N VAL A 72 -7.79 17.89 -9.86
CA VAL A 72 -8.49 16.99 -8.92
C VAL A 72 -9.83 16.57 -9.56
N PRO A 73 -10.09 15.26 -9.74
CA PRO A 73 -11.36 14.81 -10.27
C PRO A 73 -12.52 15.25 -9.36
N GLY A 74 -13.60 15.76 -9.98
CA GLY A 74 -14.72 16.40 -9.28
C GLY A 74 -14.65 17.94 -9.21
N SER A 75 -13.53 18.56 -9.60
CA SER A 75 -13.47 20.02 -9.77
C SER A 75 -14.14 20.44 -11.09
N THR A 76 -15.35 20.99 -11.01
CA THR A 76 -16.17 21.54 -12.12
C THR A 76 -15.45 22.55 -13.02
N ASN A 77 -14.28 23.07 -12.63
CA ASN A 77 -13.57 24.08 -13.40
C ASN A 77 -12.41 23.46 -14.20
N GLN A 78 -12.67 23.29 -15.50
CA GLN A 78 -11.69 23.20 -16.61
C GLN A 78 -10.98 21.85 -16.88
N PRO A 79 -11.69 20.77 -17.28
CA PRO A 79 -11.04 19.61 -17.89
C PRO A 79 -10.53 19.90 -19.32
N LEU A 80 -11.36 20.56 -20.15
CA LEU A 80 -11.15 20.56 -21.61
C LEU A 80 -10.00 21.44 -22.13
N GLN A 81 -9.67 22.55 -21.47
CA GLN A 81 -8.69 23.50 -22.01
C GLN A 81 -7.24 23.10 -21.69
N GLN A 82 -7.00 22.48 -20.54
CA GLN A 82 -5.66 22.09 -20.08
C GLN A 82 -5.17 20.84 -20.82
N ASP A 83 -6.04 19.84 -21.05
CA ASP A 83 -5.71 18.59 -21.73
C ASP A 83 -5.20 18.80 -23.16
N ALA A 84 -5.70 19.84 -23.84
CA ALA A 84 -5.25 20.22 -25.17
C ALA A 84 -3.80 20.77 -25.19
N SER A 85 -3.31 21.28 -24.06
CA SER A 85 -1.96 21.84 -23.93
C SER A 85 -0.91 20.84 -23.42
N MET A 86 -1.36 19.65 -22.99
CA MET A 86 -0.48 18.66 -22.37
C MET A 86 0.15 17.76 -23.43
N THR A 87 1.45 17.50 -23.27
CA THR A 87 2.12 16.47 -24.08
C THR A 87 1.56 15.09 -23.75
N ASP A 88 1.65 14.14 -24.68
CA ASP A 88 1.09 12.80 -24.46
C ASP A 88 1.75 12.08 -23.28
N LEU A 89 3.05 12.32 -23.05
CA LEU A 89 3.74 11.83 -21.85
C LEU A 89 3.14 12.39 -20.56
N GLN A 90 2.84 13.69 -20.52
CA GLN A 90 2.22 14.29 -19.34
C GLN A 90 0.79 13.81 -19.14
N LYS A 91 0.03 13.55 -20.21
CA LYS A 91 -1.31 12.94 -20.12
C LYS A 91 -1.21 11.54 -19.52
N ALA A 92 -0.29 10.71 -20.02
CA ALA A 92 -0.04 9.38 -19.48
C ALA A 92 0.33 9.43 -17.98
N GLU A 93 1.21 10.37 -17.58
CA GLU A 93 1.54 10.57 -16.17
C GLU A 93 0.32 10.92 -15.30
N GLU A 94 -0.56 11.82 -15.76
CA GLU A 94 -1.76 12.19 -14.99
C GLU A 94 -2.76 11.03 -14.89
N LEU A 95 -2.92 10.23 -15.95
CA LEU A 95 -3.75 9.01 -15.92
C LEU A 95 -3.24 8.01 -14.88
N ILE A 96 -1.92 7.77 -14.86
CA ILE A 96 -1.30 6.87 -13.87
C ILE A 96 -1.52 7.40 -12.45
N LYS A 97 -1.32 8.71 -12.21
CA LYS A 97 -1.53 9.30 -10.89
C LYS A 97 -2.99 9.21 -10.44
N GLN A 98 -3.93 9.44 -11.35
CA GLN A 98 -5.36 9.32 -11.07
C GLN A 98 -5.72 7.88 -10.66
N GLU A 99 -5.22 6.89 -11.40
CA GLU A 99 -5.44 5.48 -11.09
C GLU A 99 -4.82 5.11 -9.73
N MET A 100 -3.59 5.56 -9.46
CA MET A 100 -2.95 5.35 -8.16
C MET A 100 -3.77 5.90 -6.99
N VAL A 101 -4.33 7.11 -7.12
CA VAL A 101 -5.18 7.72 -6.09
C VAL A 101 -6.46 6.92 -5.90
N THR A 102 -7.09 6.48 -7.00
CA THR A 102 -8.30 5.64 -6.98
C THR A 102 -8.05 4.31 -6.28
N MET A 103 -6.95 3.63 -6.63
CA MET A 103 -6.52 2.41 -5.95
C MET A 103 -6.28 2.62 -4.46
N MET A 104 -5.64 3.72 -4.05
CA MET A 104 -5.45 4.03 -2.62
C MET A 104 -6.77 4.21 -1.87
N HIS A 105 -7.77 4.87 -2.48
CA HIS A 105 -9.10 5.00 -1.88
C HIS A 105 -9.82 3.67 -1.76
N TYR A 106 -9.75 2.84 -2.80
CA TYR A 106 -10.33 1.50 -2.79
C TYR A 106 -9.67 0.61 -1.73
N ASP A 107 -8.35 0.64 -1.63
CA ASP A 107 -7.60 -0.12 -0.62
C ASP A 107 -7.90 0.36 0.79
N ASN A 108 -7.94 1.67 1.05
CA ASN A 108 -8.23 2.19 2.38
C ASN A 108 -9.68 1.95 2.82
N LEU A 109 -10.63 1.88 1.89
CA LEU A 109 -12.04 1.57 2.19
C LEU A 109 -12.24 0.10 2.57
N ASN A 110 -11.60 -0.82 1.85
CA ASN A 110 -11.78 -2.26 2.03
C ASN A 110 -10.77 -2.89 3.02
N ASN A 111 -9.55 -2.36 3.06
CA ASN A 111 -8.42 -2.86 3.83
C ASN A 111 -7.75 -1.70 4.59
N PRO A 112 -8.43 -1.12 5.60
CA PRO A 112 -7.94 0.04 6.33
C PRO A 112 -6.54 -0.22 6.91
N PRO A 113 -5.58 0.70 6.73
CA PRO A 113 -4.21 0.46 7.17
C PRO A 113 -4.10 0.55 8.70
N PRO A 114 -3.16 -0.19 9.32
CA PRO A 114 -3.08 -0.31 10.78
C PRO A 114 -2.77 1.02 11.49
N ASN A 115 -2.08 1.94 10.80
CA ASN A 115 -1.81 3.29 11.30
C ASN A 115 -3.06 4.16 11.41
N GLN A 116 -4.14 3.86 10.68
CA GLN A 116 -5.37 4.66 10.71
C GLN A 116 -6.02 4.69 12.09
N LEU A 117 -5.97 3.57 12.84
CA LEU A 117 -6.43 3.53 14.23
C LEU A 117 -5.53 4.36 15.15
N LEU A 118 -4.23 4.35 14.89
CA LEU A 118 -3.26 5.14 15.64
C LEU A 118 -3.48 6.65 15.42
N ASP A 119 -3.77 7.05 14.18
CA ASP A 119 -4.06 8.43 13.82
C ASP A 119 -5.43 8.90 14.36
N ALA A 120 -6.41 7.99 14.42
CA ALA A 120 -7.69 8.26 15.10
C ALA A 120 -7.48 8.48 16.61
N ALA A 121 -6.61 7.71 17.25
CA ALA A 121 -6.29 7.84 18.66
C ALA A 121 -5.53 9.14 18.99
N LYS A 122 -4.71 9.65 18.04
CA LYS A 122 -3.91 10.87 18.17
C LYS A 122 -4.67 12.16 17.88
N GLN A 123 -5.88 12.09 17.32
CA GLN A 123 -6.72 13.26 17.08
C GLN A 123 -7.35 13.77 18.37
N THR A 124 -6.53 14.40 19.19
CA THR A 124 -6.97 15.32 20.23
C THR A 124 -6.90 16.74 19.70
N ASN A 125 -7.78 17.63 20.17
CA ASN A 125 -7.73 19.06 19.83
C ASN A 125 -6.30 19.61 20.02
N PRO A 126 -5.72 20.32 19.03
CA PRO A 126 -4.38 20.91 19.14
C PRO A 126 -4.29 21.99 20.25
N SER A 127 -5.41 22.37 20.85
CA SER A 127 -5.53 23.34 21.94
C SER A 127 -5.18 22.77 23.32
N SER A 128 -5.14 21.44 23.48
CA SER A 128 -4.77 20.78 24.73
C SER A 128 -3.48 20.00 24.50
N GLY A 129 -2.34 20.56 24.90
CA GLY A 129 -1.00 19.96 24.80
C GLY A 129 -0.79 18.74 25.69
N GLY A 130 -1.74 17.82 25.72
CA GLY A 130 -1.69 16.56 26.48
C GLY A 130 -1.64 15.36 25.53
N SER A 131 -0.73 14.44 25.84
CA SER A 131 -0.63 13.09 25.25
C SER A 131 -1.80 12.20 25.69
N GLY A 132 -3.03 12.63 25.42
CA GLY A 132 -4.26 11.88 25.70
C GLY A 132 -4.69 11.07 24.48
N VAL A 133 -5.22 9.88 24.71
CA VAL A 133 -5.94 9.13 23.67
C VAL A 133 -7.31 9.78 23.47
N ALA A 134 -7.70 10.06 22.22
CA ALA A 134 -9.01 10.63 21.93
C ALA A 134 -10.15 9.71 22.46
N PRO A 135 -11.26 10.25 22.99
CA PRO A 135 -12.41 9.44 23.41
C PRO A 135 -12.89 8.52 22.28
N ALA A 136 -13.33 7.30 22.62
CA ALA A 136 -13.77 6.30 21.63
C ALA A 136 -14.89 6.82 20.70
N SER A 137 -15.74 7.74 21.18
CA SER A 137 -16.78 8.39 20.36
C SER A 137 -16.19 9.31 19.28
N GLN A 138 -15.11 10.04 19.57
CA GLN A 138 -14.41 10.89 18.61
C GLN A 138 -13.65 10.04 17.59
N GLN A 139 -12.99 8.96 18.03
CA GLN A 139 -12.32 8.01 17.14
C GLN A 139 -13.30 7.42 16.12
N ARG A 140 -14.48 6.95 16.57
CA ARG A 140 -15.51 6.41 15.67
C ARG A 140 -16.01 7.43 14.65
N ARG A 141 -16.23 8.69 15.08
CA ARG A 141 -16.63 9.77 14.15
C ARG A 141 -15.57 10.04 13.11
N TYR A 142 -14.29 10.07 13.48
CA TYR A 142 -13.21 10.26 12.54
C TYR A 142 -13.12 9.12 11.51
N LEU A 143 -13.17 7.87 11.96
CA LEU A 143 -13.15 6.72 11.05
C LEU A 143 -14.36 6.71 10.11
N GLN A 144 -15.54 7.08 10.62
CA GLN A 144 -16.74 7.23 9.79
C GLN A 144 -16.58 8.34 8.75
N GLN A 145 -15.97 9.47 9.13
CA GLN A 145 -15.67 10.56 8.20
C GLN A 145 -14.69 10.12 7.12
N LEU A 146 -13.60 9.44 7.47
CA LEU A 146 -12.65 8.90 6.49
C LEU A 146 -13.29 7.88 5.55
N LYS A 147 -14.16 7.02 6.07
CA LYS A 147 -14.90 6.08 5.24
C LYS A 147 -15.77 6.84 4.23
N ALA A 148 -16.50 7.86 4.69
CA ALA A 148 -17.36 8.68 3.84
C ALA A 148 -16.56 9.45 2.77
N THR A 149 -15.33 9.91 3.06
CA THR A 149 -14.49 10.58 2.06
C THR A 149 -13.98 9.63 0.99
N HIS A 150 -13.64 8.39 1.35
CA HIS A 150 -13.26 7.37 0.37
C HIS A 150 -14.47 6.94 -0.48
N GLU A 151 -15.63 6.74 0.13
CA GLU A 151 -16.88 6.43 -0.57
C GLU A 151 -17.31 7.57 -1.51
N SER A 152 -17.13 8.84 -1.13
CA SER A 152 -17.45 9.97 -2.01
C SER A 152 -16.50 10.04 -3.21
N PHE A 153 -15.19 9.86 -2.99
CA PHE A 153 -14.21 9.88 -4.09
C PHE A 153 -14.47 8.76 -5.10
N LEU A 154 -14.76 7.54 -4.61
CA LEU A 154 -15.02 6.39 -5.48
C LEU A 154 -16.35 6.48 -6.25
N LYS A 155 -17.27 7.36 -5.84
CA LYS A 155 -18.47 7.68 -6.65
C LYS A 155 -18.11 8.49 -7.89
N ASP A 156 -17.17 9.42 -7.76
CA ASP A 156 -16.72 10.28 -8.85
C ASP A 156 -15.67 9.58 -9.73
N CYS A 157 -14.84 8.71 -9.14
CA CYS A 157 -13.82 7.90 -9.81
C CYS A 157 -13.97 6.42 -9.38
N PRO A 158 -14.82 5.64 -10.07
CA PRO A 158 -15.02 4.24 -9.70
C PRO A 158 -13.76 3.41 -9.94
N TYR A 159 -13.50 2.48 -9.04
CA TYR A 159 -12.44 1.49 -9.23
C TYR A 159 -12.88 0.44 -10.26
N GLU A 160 -12.15 0.36 -11.37
CA GLU A 160 -12.39 -0.61 -12.43
C GLU A 160 -11.73 -1.96 -12.10
N GLN A 161 -12.46 -3.05 -12.28
CA GLN A 161 -11.94 -4.40 -12.10
C GLN A 161 -11.61 -5.01 -13.46
N PHE A 162 -10.33 -5.28 -13.69
CA PHE A 162 -9.85 -5.91 -14.92
C PHE A 162 -9.87 -7.44 -14.82
N VAL A 163 -10.07 -8.09 -15.97
CA VAL A 163 -9.99 -9.55 -16.10
C VAL A 163 -8.53 -9.98 -15.97
N PRO A 164 -8.23 -11.09 -15.27
CA PRO A 164 -6.83 -11.53 -15.09
C PRO A 164 -6.11 -11.82 -16.41
N ASP A 165 -6.82 -12.19 -17.46
CA ASP A 165 -6.22 -12.46 -18.77
C ASP A 165 -5.81 -11.16 -19.48
N ASP A 166 -6.60 -10.09 -19.36
CA ASP A 166 -6.25 -8.76 -19.89
C ASP A 166 -5.01 -8.20 -19.18
N LEU A 167 -4.88 -8.44 -17.87
CA LEU A 167 -3.71 -8.04 -17.09
C LEU A 167 -2.43 -8.78 -17.53
N LYS A 168 -2.53 -10.06 -17.87
CA LYS A 168 -1.39 -10.82 -18.41
C LYS A 168 -0.98 -10.31 -19.78
N LEU A 169 -1.94 -10.08 -20.67
CA LEU A 169 -1.65 -9.51 -21.99
C LEU A 169 -0.99 -8.13 -21.87
N ALA A 170 -1.46 -7.30 -20.94
CA ALA A 170 -0.86 -5.99 -20.67
C ALA A 170 0.58 -6.13 -20.12
N GLU A 171 0.85 -7.12 -19.26
CA GLU A 171 2.20 -7.41 -18.76
C GLU A 171 3.15 -7.82 -19.89
N GLU A 172 2.71 -8.71 -20.79
CA GLU A 172 3.47 -9.13 -21.97
C GLU A 172 3.80 -7.94 -22.89
N LEU A 173 2.81 -7.08 -23.17
CA LEU A 173 3.03 -5.87 -23.98
C LEU A 173 4.02 -4.90 -23.32
N LEU A 174 3.95 -4.72 -22.00
CA LEU A 174 4.90 -3.88 -21.26
C LEU A 174 6.32 -4.46 -21.30
N GLU A 175 6.48 -5.78 -21.22
CA GLU A 175 7.78 -6.43 -21.34
C GLU A 175 8.41 -6.21 -22.72
N GLU A 176 7.61 -6.32 -23.78
CA GLU A 176 8.04 -6.03 -25.15
C GLU A 176 8.50 -4.56 -25.30
N GLU A 177 7.69 -3.61 -24.82
CA GLU A 177 8.04 -2.18 -24.85
C GLU A 177 9.29 -1.88 -24.03
N MET A 178 9.43 -2.48 -22.84
CA MET A 178 10.62 -2.34 -22.01
C MET A 178 11.87 -2.84 -22.73
N HIS A 179 11.77 -3.91 -23.51
CA HIS A 179 12.88 -4.41 -24.33
C HIS A 179 13.25 -3.43 -25.46
N VAL A 180 12.25 -2.83 -26.12
CA VAL A 180 12.48 -1.78 -27.13
C VAL A 180 13.18 -0.57 -26.52
N VAL A 181 12.72 -0.08 -25.37
CA VAL A 181 13.33 1.05 -24.66
C VAL A 181 14.74 0.73 -24.20
N ARG A 182 14.97 -0.47 -23.63
CA ARG A 182 16.30 -0.94 -23.22
C ARG A 182 17.30 -0.88 -24.39
N ASN A 183 16.89 -1.39 -25.55
CA ASN A 183 17.72 -1.40 -26.75
C ASN A 183 17.94 0.02 -27.31
N GLY A 184 16.89 0.84 -27.36
CA GLY A 184 16.96 2.22 -27.84
C GLY A 184 17.84 3.14 -26.97
N MET A 185 17.86 2.91 -25.66
CA MET A 185 18.69 3.67 -24.71
C MET A 185 20.12 3.11 -24.57
N GLY A 186 20.44 1.99 -25.22
CA GLY A 186 21.75 1.33 -25.11
C GLY A 186 22.04 0.81 -23.70
N HIS A 187 21.00 0.52 -22.92
CA HIS A 187 21.13 -0.12 -21.63
C HIS A 187 21.47 -1.60 -21.88
N GLY A 188 22.73 -1.98 -21.68
CA GLY A 188 23.12 -3.40 -21.66
C GLY A 188 22.50 -4.13 -20.47
N GLU A 189 23.11 -5.23 -20.05
CA GLU A 189 22.75 -5.85 -18.78
C GLU A 189 23.30 -5.03 -17.61
N LEU A 190 22.49 -4.09 -17.11
CA LEU A 190 22.77 -3.42 -15.85
C LEU A 190 22.50 -4.39 -14.70
N SER A 191 23.51 -4.60 -13.86
CA SER A 191 23.35 -5.40 -12.64
C SER A 191 22.39 -4.73 -11.67
N ALA A 192 21.72 -5.52 -10.82
CA ALA A 192 20.87 -5.02 -9.75
C ALA A 192 21.62 -4.06 -8.80
N GLU A 193 22.93 -4.26 -8.62
CA GLU A 193 23.77 -3.37 -7.81
C GLU A 193 23.95 -1.99 -8.45
N ALA A 194 24.08 -1.92 -9.78
CA ALA A 194 24.12 -0.64 -10.49
C ALA A 194 22.80 0.13 -10.31
N TYR A 195 21.66 -0.57 -10.42
CA TYR A 195 20.36 0.03 -10.13
C TYR A 195 20.24 0.53 -8.70
N ALA A 196 20.67 -0.26 -7.70
CA ALA A 196 20.64 0.15 -6.31
C ALA A 196 21.46 1.43 -6.07
N LYS A 197 22.66 1.53 -6.66
CA LYS A 197 23.50 2.73 -6.56
C LYS A 197 22.83 3.96 -7.18
N VAL A 198 22.31 3.84 -8.41
CA VAL A 198 21.60 4.94 -9.08
C VAL A 198 20.36 5.34 -8.31
N TRP A 199 19.62 4.36 -7.77
CA TRP A 199 18.45 4.60 -6.94
C TRP A 199 18.79 5.37 -5.67
N HIS A 200 19.83 4.95 -4.94
CA HIS A 200 20.30 5.65 -3.74
C HIS A 200 20.75 7.08 -4.05
N GLU A 201 21.44 7.31 -5.16
CA GLU A 201 21.87 8.64 -5.58
C GLU A 201 20.68 9.52 -5.99
N CYS A 202 19.69 8.98 -6.70
CA CYS A 202 18.48 9.72 -7.04
C CYS A 202 17.67 10.07 -5.79
N LEU A 203 17.56 9.13 -4.85
CA LEU A 203 16.83 9.32 -3.60
C LEU A 203 17.53 10.33 -2.68
N SER A 204 18.87 10.34 -2.62
CA SER A 204 19.64 11.30 -1.82
C SER A 204 19.43 12.74 -2.29
N GLN A 205 19.12 12.93 -3.58
CA GLN A 205 18.81 14.22 -4.17
C GLN A 205 17.38 14.69 -3.90
N VAL A 206 16.49 13.84 -3.37
CA VAL A 206 15.11 14.23 -3.05
C VAL A 206 15.05 14.80 -1.64
N LEU A 207 14.52 16.02 -1.52
CA LEU A 207 14.43 16.78 -0.28
C LEU A 207 12.97 17.19 -0.02
N TYR A 208 12.51 17.09 1.22
CA TYR A 208 11.17 17.55 1.61
C TYR A 208 11.19 19.00 2.08
N LEU A 209 10.46 19.89 1.41
CA LEU A 209 10.30 21.27 1.84
C LEU A 209 9.17 21.40 2.87
N PRO A 210 9.46 21.77 4.13
CA PRO A 210 8.44 21.89 5.16
C PRO A 210 7.41 22.98 4.87
N ALA A 211 7.86 24.13 4.38
CA ALA A 211 7.02 25.29 4.07
C ALA A 211 5.94 24.99 3.03
N HIS A 212 6.27 24.21 2.00
CA HIS A 212 5.37 23.88 0.90
C HIS A 212 4.76 22.48 1.00
N ARG A 213 5.13 21.71 2.02
CA ARG A 213 4.71 20.31 2.23
C ARG A 213 4.90 19.42 0.99
N ARG A 214 6.00 19.63 0.25
CA ARG A 214 6.28 18.97 -1.04
C ARG A 214 7.73 18.51 -1.13
N TYR A 215 7.95 17.42 -1.85
CA TYR A 215 9.28 16.96 -2.23
C TYR A 215 9.81 17.68 -3.48
N THR A 216 11.07 18.09 -3.45
CA THR A 216 11.79 18.74 -4.55
C THR A 216 13.21 18.20 -4.66
N ARG A 217 13.95 18.58 -5.71
CA ARG A 217 15.36 18.19 -5.87
C ARG A 217 16.25 19.13 -5.06
N ALA A 218 17.19 18.59 -4.29
CA ALA A 218 18.09 19.32 -3.39
C ALA A 218 18.89 20.44 -4.10
N ASN A 219 19.20 20.25 -5.39
CA ASN A 219 19.94 21.23 -6.21
C ASN A 219 19.14 22.49 -6.55
N LEU A 220 17.81 22.41 -6.55
CA LEU A 220 16.92 23.54 -6.87
C LEU A 220 16.57 24.37 -5.62
N VAL A 221 16.97 23.91 -4.44
CA VAL A 221 16.56 24.48 -3.15
C VAL A 221 17.68 25.35 -2.60
N THR A 222 17.31 26.48 -1.99
CA THR A 222 18.26 27.37 -1.34
C THR A 222 18.95 26.69 -0.16
N LYS A 223 20.13 27.16 0.25
CA LYS A 223 20.84 26.61 1.43
C LYS A 223 20.00 26.71 2.72
N ARG A 224 19.22 27.78 2.87
CA ARG A 224 18.28 27.95 3.99
C ARG A 224 17.19 26.89 3.95
N ASP A 225 16.59 26.73 2.76
CA ASP A 225 15.64 25.68 2.36
C ASP A 225 16.01 24.29 2.88
N ARG A 226 17.27 23.94 2.58
CA ARG A 226 17.90 22.68 2.94
C ARG A 226 18.09 22.50 4.43
N ASN A 227 18.56 23.53 5.13
CA ASN A 227 18.75 23.46 6.57
C ASN A 227 17.42 23.23 7.29
N GLU A 228 16.36 23.93 6.91
CA GLU A 228 15.02 23.75 7.50
C GLU A 228 14.50 22.32 7.30
N SER A 229 14.70 21.74 6.11
CA SER A 229 14.36 20.34 5.85
C SER A 229 15.15 19.37 6.74
N HIS A 230 16.45 19.58 6.89
CA HIS A 230 17.29 18.72 7.73
C HIS A 230 16.93 18.86 9.21
N GLU A 231 16.65 20.08 9.69
CA GLU A 231 16.16 20.35 11.04
C GLU A 231 14.85 19.61 11.33
N LYS A 232 13.87 19.70 10.42
CA LYS A 232 12.61 18.96 10.57
C LYS A 232 12.82 17.44 10.61
N THR A 233 13.73 16.93 9.78
CA THR A 233 14.06 15.50 9.77
C THR A 233 14.69 15.09 11.11
N LEU A 234 15.61 15.90 11.64
CA LEU A 234 16.21 15.67 12.95
C LEU A 234 15.17 15.69 14.08
N ASP A 235 14.22 16.62 14.02
CA ASP A 235 13.14 16.72 15.00
C ASP A 235 12.19 15.52 14.95
N GLN A 236 11.92 14.97 13.76
CA GLN A 236 11.16 13.73 13.60
C GLN A 236 11.93 12.51 14.10
N LEU A 237 13.25 12.46 13.88
CA LEU A 237 14.09 11.33 14.29
C LEU A 237 14.42 11.34 15.79
N ARG A 238 14.41 12.48 16.47
CA ARG A 238 14.67 12.58 17.92
C ARG A 238 13.76 11.66 18.77
N PRO A 239 12.41 11.72 18.67
CA PRO A 239 11.54 10.86 19.47
C PRO A 239 11.69 9.39 19.09
N LEU A 240 11.82 9.07 17.79
CA LEU A 240 12.02 7.69 17.32
C LEU A 240 13.32 7.09 17.90
N ARG A 241 14.42 7.84 17.85
CA ARG A 241 15.69 7.43 18.46
C ARG A 241 15.56 7.24 19.97
N ALA A 242 14.80 8.07 20.67
CA ALA A 242 14.58 7.91 22.11
C ALA A 242 13.77 6.64 22.43
N GLU A 243 12.72 6.34 21.64
CA GLU A 243 11.96 5.09 21.78
C GLU A 243 12.80 3.85 21.46
N GLU A 244 13.55 3.88 20.36
CA GLU A 244 14.44 2.79 19.95
C GLU A 244 15.55 2.58 20.97
N ALA A 245 16.17 3.64 21.50
CA ALA A 245 17.16 3.54 22.57
C ALA A 245 16.58 2.91 23.83
N LYS A 246 15.33 3.26 24.19
CA LYS A 246 14.63 2.63 25.32
C LYS A 246 14.36 1.15 25.06
N ARG A 247 13.86 0.79 23.87
CA ARG A 247 13.65 -0.61 23.47
C ARG A 247 14.95 -1.40 23.47
N ALA A 248 16.04 -0.83 22.95
CA ALA A 248 17.36 -1.43 22.95
C ALA A 248 17.86 -1.66 24.38
N ALA A 249 17.75 -0.67 25.27
CA ALA A 249 18.14 -0.81 26.67
C ALA A 249 17.34 -1.91 27.42
N GLU A 250 16.03 -2.03 27.14
CA GLU A 250 15.21 -3.11 27.70
C GLU A 250 15.62 -4.49 27.16
N LEU A 251 15.92 -4.60 25.86
CA LEU A 251 16.39 -5.83 25.24
C LEU A 251 17.80 -6.21 25.72
N GLU A 252 18.72 -5.26 25.81
CA GLU A 252 20.06 -5.46 26.37
C GLU A 252 19.98 -5.91 27.83
N LYS A 253 19.11 -5.31 28.65
CA LYS A 253 18.91 -5.75 30.03
C LYS A 253 18.40 -7.20 30.10
N LYS A 254 17.46 -7.58 29.22
CA LYS A 254 16.96 -8.96 29.12
C LYS A 254 18.04 -9.93 28.66
N LEU A 255 18.77 -9.57 27.61
CA LEU A 255 19.88 -10.37 27.07
C LEU A 255 20.98 -10.55 28.10
N LYS A 256 21.35 -9.49 28.81
CA LYS A 256 22.34 -9.55 29.90
C LYS A 256 21.91 -10.53 30.99
N ILE A 257 20.64 -10.55 31.37
CA ILE A 257 20.14 -11.54 32.36
C ILE A 257 20.22 -12.97 31.81
N LEU A 258 19.95 -13.18 30.52
CA LEU A 258 19.90 -14.50 29.89
C LEU A 258 21.28 -15.05 29.48
N VAL A 259 22.22 -14.18 29.11
CA VAL A 259 23.52 -14.54 28.55
C VAL A 259 24.68 -14.25 29.52
N GLY A 260 24.47 -13.38 30.53
CA GLY A 260 25.47 -12.96 31.54
C GLY A 260 25.97 -11.54 31.34
#